data_AF-A0A7C7RPW0-F1
#
_entry.id   AF-A0A7C7RPW0-F1
#
_cell.length_a   1.000
_cell.length_b   1.000
_cell.length_c   1.000
_cell.angle_alpha   90.00
_cell.angle_beta   90.00
_cell.angle_gamma   90.00
#
_symmetry.space_group_name_H-M   'P 1'
#
loop_
_entity.id
_entity.type
_entity.pdbx_description
1 polymer ?
#
loop_
_entity_poly.entity_id
_entity_poly.type
_entity_poly.pdbx_seq_one_letter_code
_entity_poly.pdbx_strand_id
1 'polypeptide(L)'
;MGRDIEKKGRIMTDLTPYLEDDHIRVFLAERERFNRKAKQILEILKDGDWHTNIELSKITIRYGARLYELRKAGLRIDKAYLGEGVWAYRLIR
;
A
#
# COMPACT_ATOMS: atom_id res chain seq x y z
N MET A 1 -32.20 22.66 15.28
CA MET A 1 -31.85 21.73 16.38
C MET A 1 -32.49 20.39 16.04
N GLY A 2 -31.83 19.25 15.92
CA GLY A 2 -30.42 18.87 15.91
C GLY A 2 -30.29 17.69 14.94
N ARG A 3 -29.08 17.44 14.43
CA ARG A 3 -28.80 16.36 13.47
C ARG A 3 -28.64 15.05 14.24
N ASP A 4 -29.58 14.12 14.05
CA ASP A 4 -29.42 12.75 14.50
C ASP A 4 -28.58 11.94 13.52
N ILE A 5 -27.70 11.14 14.12
CA ILE A 5 -26.61 10.40 13.50
C ILE A 5 -27.13 8.99 13.22
N GLU A 6 -27.39 8.66 11.95
CA GLU A 6 -27.49 7.26 11.51
C GLU A 6 -26.77 7.09 10.17
N LYS A 7 -25.47 6.83 10.18
CA LYS A 7 -24.80 6.19 9.05
C LYS A 7 -24.89 4.68 9.22
N LYS A 8 -26.05 4.14 8.83
CA LYS A 8 -26.29 2.72 8.58
C LYS A 8 -25.40 2.23 7.45
N GLY A 9 -24.75 1.08 7.65
CA GLY A 9 -24.15 0.33 6.56
C GLY A 9 -25.18 0.03 5.48
N ARG A 10 -24.89 0.43 4.24
CA ARG A 10 -25.57 -0.04 3.03
C ARG A 10 -24.59 -0.04 1.87
N ILE A 11 -24.01 -1.23 1.67
CA ILE A 11 -23.84 -1.93 0.40
C ILE A 11 -23.51 -1.06 -0.83
N MET A 12 -22.29 -1.28 -1.33
CA MET A 12 -21.92 -1.16 -2.75
C MET A 12 -22.98 -1.86 -3.61
N THR A 13 -23.88 -1.11 -4.23
CA THR A 13 -24.67 -1.62 -5.34
C THR A 13 -24.83 -0.52 -6.38
N ASP A 14 -24.31 -0.85 -7.55
CA ASP A 14 -24.61 -0.25 -8.85
C ASP A 14 -23.79 0.99 -9.29
N LEU A 15 -22.51 0.75 -9.61
CA LEU A 15 -21.72 1.59 -10.53
C LEU A 15 -21.72 1.03 -11.96
N THR A 16 -22.62 0.11 -12.26
CA THR A 16 -22.67 -0.63 -13.52
C THR A 16 -23.00 0.20 -14.78
N PRO A 17 -23.41 1.49 -14.75
CA PRO A 17 -23.52 2.26 -15.99
C PRO A 17 -22.22 2.92 -16.47
N TYR A 18 -21.14 2.95 -15.67
CA TYR A 18 -19.90 3.71 -15.99
C TYR A 18 -18.66 2.86 -16.23
N LEU A 19 -18.81 1.54 -16.31
CA LEU A 19 -17.69 0.62 -16.44
C LEU A 19 -17.68 0.02 -17.84
N GLU A 20 -17.15 0.77 -18.80
CA GLU A 20 -16.55 0.14 -19.97
C GLU A 20 -15.48 -0.86 -19.47
N ASP A 21 -15.46 -2.06 -20.04
CA ASP A 21 -14.62 -3.20 -19.64
C ASP A 21 -13.15 -2.83 -19.40
N ASP A 22 -12.65 -1.80 -20.08
CA ASP A 22 -11.28 -1.33 -19.98
C ASP A 22 -10.94 -0.69 -18.63
N HIS A 23 -11.87 0.00 -17.97
CA HIS A 23 -11.60 0.60 -16.65
C HIS A 23 -11.48 -0.47 -15.56
N ILE A 24 -12.32 -1.51 -15.61
CA ILE A 24 -12.23 -2.65 -14.70
C ILE A 24 -10.92 -3.41 -14.97
N ARG A 25 -10.56 -3.64 -16.23
CA ARG A 25 -9.31 -4.31 -16.62
C ARG A 25 -8.08 -3.54 -16.16
N VAL A 26 -8.05 -2.23 -16.36
CA VAL A 26 -6.97 -1.35 -15.87
C VAL A 26 -6.91 -1.42 -14.35
N PHE A 27 -8.03 -1.30 -13.65
CA PHE A 27 -8.07 -1.40 -12.19
C PHE A 27 -7.58 -2.75 -11.66
N LEU A 28 -7.99 -3.86 -12.27
CA LEU A 28 -7.53 -5.20 -11.89
C LEU A 28 -6.03 -5.38 -12.17
N ALA A 29 -5.56 -4.94 -13.34
CA ALA A 29 -4.13 -4.99 -13.70
C ALA A 29 -3.28 -4.08 -12.78
N GLU A 30 -3.80 -2.91 -12.42
CA GLU A 30 -3.19 -2.03 -11.43
C GLU A 30 -3.13 -2.72 -10.08
N ARG A 31 -4.23 -3.32 -9.59
CA ARG A 31 -4.25 -4.11 -8.34
C ARG A 31 -3.27 -5.27 -8.35
N GLU A 32 -3.13 -5.97 -9.47
CA GLU A 32 -2.14 -7.04 -9.61
C GLU A 32 -0.71 -6.51 -9.55
N ARG A 33 -0.38 -5.49 -10.35
CA ARG A 33 0.95 -4.85 -10.33
C ARG A 33 1.25 -4.28 -8.93
N PHE A 34 0.24 -3.70 -8.31
CA PHE A 34 0.25 -3.13 -6.97
C PHE A 34 0.63 -4.20 -5.94
N ASN A 35 0.05 -5.40 -6.04
CA ASN A 35 0.35 -6.56 -5.19
C ASN A 35 1.75 -7.13 -5.47
N ARG A 36 2.17 -7.22 -6.74
CA ARG A 36 3.51 -7.71 -7.10
C ARG A 36 4.61 -6.81 -6.52
N LYS A 37 4.42 -5.49 -6.54
CA LYS A 37 5.39 -4.53 -6.00
C LYS A 37 5.47 -4.56 -4.47
N ALA A 38 4.34 -4.74 -3.78
CA ALA A 38 4.35 -4.96 -2.34
C ALA A 38 5.09 -6.25 -1.96
N LYS A 39 4.89 -7.33 -2.73
CA LYS A 39 5.63 -8.59 -2.55
C LYS A 39 7.14 -8.40 -2.77
N GLN A 40 7.56 -7.67 -3.80
CA GLN A 40 8.98 -7.39 -4.04
C GLN A 40 9.64 -6.63 -2.88
N ILE A 41 8.96 -5.62 -2.33
CA ILE A 41 9.46 -4.90 -1.16
C ILE A 41 9.53 -5.84 0.06
N LEU A 42 8.52 -6.69 0.26
CA LEU A 42 8.54 -7.66 1.34
C LEU A 42 9.72 -8.64 1.22
N GLU A 43 10.01 -9.17 0.02
CA GLU A 43 11.15 -10.07 -0.17
C GLU A 43 12.48 -9.42 0.20
N ILE A 44 12.65 -8.11 -0.05
CA ILE A 44 13.83 -7.37 0.41
C ILE A 44 13.84 -7.32 1.94
N LEU A 45 12.78 -6.79 2.55
CA LEU A 45 12.74 -6.58 4.01
C LEU A 45 12.78 -7.87 4.86
N LYS A 46 12.64 -9.04 4.24
CA LYS A 46 12.61 -10.35 4.93
C LYS A 46 13.98 -10.75 5.51
N ASP A 47 15.07 -10.21 4.99
CA ASP A 47 16.41 -10.43 5.55
C ASP A 47 16.53 -9.88 6.98
N GLY A 48 15.66 -8.91 7.34
CA GLY A 48 15.62 -8.28 8.65
C GLY A 48 16.56 -7.07 8.76
N ASP A 49 17.28 -6.74 7.69
CA ASP A 49 18.19 -5.61 7.62
C ASP A 49 17.45 -4.30 7.31
N TRP A 50 18.18 -3.21 7.48
CA TRP A 50 17.68 -1.86 7.23
C TRP A 50 17.86 -1.49 5.76
N HIS A 51 16.75 -1.20 5.07
CA HIS A 51 16.74 -0.74 3.69
C HIS A 51 16.22 0.68 3.55
N THR A 52 16.94 1.49 2.79
CA THR A 52 16.65 2.90 2.59
C THR A 52 15.47 3.13 1.65
N ASN A 53 14.82 4.28 1.77
CA ASN A 53 13.84 4.78 0.81
C ASN A 53 14.41 4.88 -0.60
N ILE A 54 15.71 5.16 -0.75
CA ILE A 54 16.41 5.17 -2.03
C ILE A 54 16.43 3.77 -2.64
N GLU A 55 16.76 2.73 -1.88
CA GLU A 55 16.72 1.34 -2.37
C GLU A 55 15.30 0.89 -2.71
N LEU A 56 14.33 1.18 -1.84
CA LEU A 56 12.93 0.82 -2.10
C LEU A 56 12.36 1.55 -3.33
N SER A 57 12.81 2.78 -3.59
CA SER A 57 12.39 3.56 -4.77
C SER A 57 12.80 2.91 -6.09
N LYS A 58 13.88 2.10 -6.11
CA LYS A 58 14.30 1.33 -7.29
C LYS A 58 13.25 0.29 -7.70
N ILE A 59 12.43 -0.20 -6.76
CA ILE A 59 11.32 -1.11 -7.07
C ILE A 59 10.12 -0.31 -7.59
N THR A 60 9.74 0.75 -6.87
CA THR A 60 8.64 1.65 -7.22
C THR A 60 8.74 2.97 -6.46
N ILE A 61 8.46 4.08 -7.16
CA ILE A 61 8.36 5.41 -6.55
C ILE A 61 7.29 5.48 -5.46
N ARG A 62 6.26 4.62 -5.52
CA ARG A 62 5.18 4.54 -4.53
C ARG A 62 5.46 3.50 -3.44
N TYR A 63 6.72 3.37 -3.02
CA TYR A 63 7.13 2.44 -1.97
C TYR A 63 6.39 2.70 -0.65
N GLY A 64 6.15 3.98 -0.29
CA GLY A 64 5.39 4.34 0.90
C GLY A 64 3.98 3.72 0.94
N ALA A 65 3.28 3.74 -0.21
CA ALA A 65 1.98 3.08 -0.34
C ALA A 65 2.09 1.55 -0.19
N ARG A 66 3.20 0.92 -0.64
CA ARG A 66 3.43 -0.52 -0.43
C ARG A 66 3.64 -0.85 1.04
N LEU A 67 4.48 -0.07 1.73
CA LEU A 67 4.78 -0.24 3.14
C LEU A 67 3.51 -0.09 3.99
N TYR A 68 2.64 0.85 3.64
CA TYR A 68 1.33 1.01 4.28
C TYR A 68 0.48 -0.27 4.18
N GLU A 69 0.41 -0.88 3.00
CA GLU A 69 -0.38 -2.10 2.78
C GLU A 69 0.21 -3.32 3.48
N LEU A 70 1.53 -3.43 3.51
CA LEU A 70 2.21 -4.47 4.31
C LEU A 70 1.87 -4.32 5.81
N ARG A 71 1.85 -3.09 6.33
CA ARG A 71 1.40 -2.82 7.71
C ARG A 71 -0.07 -3.17 7.93
N LYS A 72 -0.94 -2.83 6.97
CA LYS A 72 -2.36 -3.18 7.01
C LYS A 72 -2.58 -4.70 6.98
N ALA A 73 -1.71 -5.44 6.32
CA ALA A 73 -1.68 -6.91 6.32
C ALA A 73 -1.15 -7.51 7.64
N GLY A 74 -0.80 -6.69 8.63
CA GLY A 74 -0.36 -7.12 9.96
C GLY A 74 1.15 -7.21 10.14
N LEU A 75 1.95 -6.86 9.12
CA LEU A 75 3.41 -6.88 9.23
C LEU A 75 3.91 -5.65 10.00
N ARG A 76 4.82 -5.87 10.95
CA ARG A 76 5.45 -4.79 11.69
C ARG A 76 6.69 -4.32 10.95
N ILE A 77 6.70 -3.05 10.53
CA ILE A 77 7.82 -2.47 9.79
C ILE A 77 8.32 -1.24 10.55
N ASP A 78 9.56 -1.32 11.02
CA ASP A 78 10.24 -0.23 11.70
C ASP A 78 10.61 0.88 10.72
N LYS A 79 10.92 2.07 11.25
CA LYS A 79 11.50 3.15 10.46
C LYS A 79 12.53 3.94 11.27
N ALA A 80 13.65 4.26 10.65
CA ALA A 80 14.69 5.11 11.21
C ALA A 80 14.99 6.27 10.25
N TYR A 81 15.14 7.47 10.79
CA TYR A 81 15.61 8.62 10.01
C TYR A 81 17.13 8.66 10.04
N LEU A 82 17.77 8.65 8.86
CA LEU A 82 19.23 8.62 8.73
C LEU A 82 19.83 10.01 8.43
N GLY A 83 19.00 11.04 8.23
CA GLY A 83 19.44 12.38 7.81
C GLY A 83 19.19 12.65 6.33
N GLU A 84 19.27 13.92 5.92
CA GLU A 84 19.18 14.35 4.50
C GLU A 84 17.94 13.84 3.73
N GLY A 85 16.82 13.64 4.42
CA GLY A 85 15.61 13.07 3.80
C GLY A 85 15.67 11.55 3.53
N VAL A 86 16.72 10.88 3.99
CA VAL A 86 16.89 9.42 3.91
C VAL A 86 16.23 8.74 5.10
N TRP A 87 15.41 7.73 4.81
CA TRP A 87 14.73 6.90 5.79
C TRP A 87 15.08 5.45 5.54
N ALA A 88 15.37 4.69 6.60
CA ALA A 88 15.52 3.25 6.54
C ALA A 88 14.30 2.54 7.12
N TYR A 89 14.01 1.36 6.60
CA TYR A 89 12.91 0.49 7.00
C TYR A 89 13.41 -0.94 7.15
N ARG A 90 12.91 -1.66 8.15
CA ARG A 90 13.16 -3.10 8.33
C ARG A 90 11.91 -3.82 8.77
N LEU A 91 11.80 -5.11 8.47
CA LEU A 91 10.75 -5.94 9.05
C LEU A 91 11.11 -6.30 10.49
N ILE A 92 10.17 -6.10 11.41
CA ILE A 92 10.27 -6.53 12.82
C ILE A 92 9.47 -7.82 12.97
N ARG A 93 10.07 -8.82 13.61
CA ARG A 93 9.42 -10.09 13.96
C ARG A 93 8.74 -9.99 15.33
#